data_AF-A0A3N5M6P1-F1
#
_entry.id   AF-A0A3N5M6P1-F1
#
_cell.length_a   1.000
_cell.length_b   1.000
_cell.length_c   1.000
_cell.angle_alpha   90.00
_cell.angle_beta   90.00
_cell.angle_gamma   90.00
#
_symmetry.space_group_name_H-M   'P 1'
#
loop_
_entity.id
_entity.type
_entity.pdbx_description
1 polymer ?
#
loop_
_entity_poly.entity_id
_entity_poly.type
_entity_poly.pdbx_seq_one_letter_code
_entity_poly.pdbx_strand_id
1 'polypeptide(L)'
;MIKKMRSLIARIWRRFFYDIGLQQLPPPQRTFELDERVRLSLQDLAEREQRSQEEVAADLLSIALAQRQNAEMYLQRWRNLSRREQQICALVCLDYSNVEIGEKLFISPETVKTHIQNVLRKFGLRRKYELRQILSEWDFSGWEDIVDP
;
A
#
# COMPACT_ATOMS: atom_id res chain seq x y z
N MET A 1 1.86 48.12 -18.24
CA MET A 1 0.39 48.26 -18.21
C MET A 1 -0.35 47.10 -18.89
N ILE A 2 0.10 46.63 -20.06
CA ILE A 2 -0.59 45.62 -20.91
C ILE A 2 -0.71 44.20 -20.27
N LYS A 3 0.29 43.73 -19.49
CA LYS A 3 0.23 42.42 -18.82
C LYS A 3 -0.89 42.31 -17.76
N LYS A 4 -1.14 43.40 -17.02
CA LYS A 4 -2.15 43.45 -15.94
C LYS A 4 -3.57 43.36 -16.52
N MET A 5 -3.79 43.97 -17.69
CA MET A 5 -5.06 43.94 -18.42
C MET A 5 -5.37 42.55 -18.99
N ARG A 6 -4.38 41.86 -19.56
CA ARG A 6 -4.52 40.45 -20.02
C ARG A 6 -4.87 39.49 -18.87
N SER A 7 -4.26 39.69 -17.70
CA SER A 7 -4.57 38.90 -16.49
C SER A 7 -5.98 39.14 -15.96
N LEU A 8 -6.49 40.37 -16.04
CA LEU A 8 -7.83 40.71 -15.57
C LEU A 8 -8.89 40.08 -16.48
N ILE A 9 -8.70 40.18 -17.80
CA ILE A 9 -9.55 39.58 -18.83
C ILE A 9 -9.55 38.05 -18.68
N ALA A 10 -8.38 37.42 -18.47
CA ALA A 10 -8.28 35.98 -18.24
C ALA A 10 -8.95 35.49 -16.94
N ARG A 11 -9.14 36.37 -15.94
CA ARG A 11 -9.90 36.08 -14.71
C ARG A 11 -11.41 36.18 -14.94
N ILE A 12 -11.84 37.18 -15.71
CA ILE A 12 -13.25 37.40 -16.06
C ILE A 12 -13.76 36.25 -16.91
N TRP A 13 -13.03 35.85 -17.95
CA TRP A 13 -13.40 34.72 -18.79
C TRP A 13 -13.43 33.40 -18.02
N ARG A 14 -12.44 33.12 -17.15
CA ARG A 14 -12.45 31.91 -16.30
C ARG A 14 -13.67 31.83 -15.40
N ARG A 15 -14.08 32.96 -14.81
CA ARG A 15 -15.27 33.02 -13.95
C ARG A 15 -16.55 32.81 -14.75
N PHE A 16 -16.65 33.46 -15.92
CA PHE A 16 -17.78 33.27 -16.84
C PHE A 16 -17.93 31.81 -17.29
N PHE A 17 -16.83 31.15 -17.69
CA PHE A 17 -16.85 29.74 -18.09
C PHE A 17 -17.18 28.77 -16.94
N TYR A 18 -16.83 29.12 -15.71
CA TYR A 18 -17.24 28.39 -14.51
C TYR A 18 -18.75 28.55 -14.24
N ASP A 19 -19.26 29.78 -14.29
CA ASP A 19 -20.66 30.10 -13.99
C ASP A 19 -21.64 29.46 -15.00
N ILE A 20 -21.19 29.23 -16.25
CA ILE A 20 -21.96 28.53 -17.30
C ILE A 20 -21.67 27.02 -17.37
N GLY A 21 -20.89 26.47 -16.43
CA GLY A 21 -20.65 25.03 -16.30
C GLY A 21 -19.70 24.41 -17.35
N LEU A 22 -19.00 25.23 -18.15
CA LEU A 22 -18.10 24.77 -19.21
C LEU A 22 -16.66 24.52 -18.73
N GLN A 23 -16.35 24.86 -17.48
CA GLN A 23 -15.03 24.62 -16.89
C GLN A 23 -15.18 24.07 -15.46
N GLN A 24 -14.78 22.82 -15.23
CA GLN A 24 -14.54 22.38 -13.86
C GLN A 24 -13.32 23.14 -13.33
N LEU A 25 -13.48 23.84 -12.20
CA LEU A 25 -12.31 24.33 -11.45
C LEU A 25 -11.41 23.11 -11.23
N PRO A 26 -10.10 23.18 -11.56
CA PRO A 26 -9.19 22.15 -11.07
C PRO A 26 -9.42 22.03 -9.56
N PRO A 27 -9.52 20.81 -9.01
CA PRO A 27 -9.81 20.62 -7.59
C PRO A 27 -8.88 21.53 -6.79
N PRO A 28 -9.40 22.22 -5.75
CA PRO A 28 -8.61 23.17 -4.99
C PRO A 28 -7.29 22.50 -4.60
N GLN A 29 -6.16 23.10 -5.04
CA GLN A 29 -4.84 22.60 -4.69
C GLN A 29 -4.71 22.74 -3.17
N ARG A 30 -4.82 21.61 -2.47
CA ARG A 30 -4.57 21.55 -1.03
C ARG A 30 -3.08 21.77 -0.83
N THR A 31 -2.72 22.95 -0.35
CA THR A 31 -1.38 23.25 0.13
C THR A 31 -1.27 22.70 1.54
N PHE A 32 -0.34 21.78 1.74
CA PHE A 32 -0.01 21.26 3.06
C PHE A 32 1.28 21.94 3.51
N GLU A 33 1.28 22.54 4.69
CA GLU A 33 2.52 22.99 5.32
C GLU A 33 3.26 21.75 5.82
N LEU A 34 4.49 21.58 5.34
CA LEU A 34 5.36 20.51 5.81
C LEU A 34 6.00 20.94 7.12
N ASP A 35 6.09 19.99 8.05
CA ASP A 35 6.92 20.17 9.24
C ASP A 35 8.38 20.46 8.84
N GLU A 36 9.04 21.34 9.59
CA GLU A 36 10.38 21.84 9.27
C GLU A 36 11.40 20.69 9.21
N ARG A 37 11.24 19.68 10.07
CA ARG A 37 12.09 18.48 10.06
C ARG A 37 11.95 17.68 8.76
N VAL A 38 10.72 17.52 8.26
CA VAL A 38 10.45 16.80 7.01
C VAL A 38 11.02 17.59 5.83
N ARG A 39 10.85 18.92 5.83
CA ARG A 39 11.44 19.80 4.82
C ARG A 39 12.96 19.68 4.75
N LEU A 40 13.64 19.73 5.91
CA LEU A 40 15.10 19.57 5.99
C LEU A 40 15.56 18.18 5.52
N SER A 41 14.81 17.13 5.86
CA SER A 41 15.11 15.77 5.42
C SER A 41 14.95 15.61 3.90
N LEU A 42 13.91 16.22 3.32
CA LEU A 42 13.70 16.23 1.86
C LEU A 42 14.81 17.00 1.15
N GLN A 43 15.26 18.12 1.72
CA GLN A 43 16.35 18.91 1.16
C GLN A 43 17.67 18.10 1.14
N ASP A 44 18.06 17.50 2.26
CA ASP A 44 19.27 16.65 2.34
C ASP A 44 19.20 15.49 1.35
N LEU A 45 18.05 14.83 1.23
CA LEU A 45 17.87 13.73 0.27
C LEU A 45 17.94 14.22 -1.18
N ALA A 46 17.30 15.34 -1.50
CA ALA A 46 17.31 15.93 -2.84
C ALA A 46 18.73 16.35 -3.27
N GLU A 47 19.50 16.94 -2.36
CA GLU A 47 20.91 17.29 -2.60
C GLU A 47 21.77 16.04 -2.85
N ARG A 48 21.59 14.97 -2.06
CA ARG A 48 22.32 13.70 -2.24
C ARG A 48 21.98 13.00 -3.56
N GLU A 49 20.71 13.02 -3.95
CA GLU A 49 20.24 12.41 -5.20
C GLU A 49 20.42 13.29 -6.43
N GLN A 50 20.87 14.55 -6.27
CA GLN A 50 20.98 15.55 -7.34
C GLN A 50 19.64 15.77 -8.08
N ARG A 51 18.54 15.77 -7.33
CA ARG A 51 17.16 15.95 -7.82
C ARG A 51 16.53 17.20 -7.20
N SER A 52 15.44 17.69 -7.78
CA SER A 52 14.67 18.75 -7.13
C SER A 52 13.94 18.22 -5.89
N GLN A 53 13.69 19.10 -4.93
CA GLN A 53 12.94 18.75 -3.72
C GLN A 53 11.52 18.28 -4.06
N GLU A 54 10.90 18.87 -5.09
CA GLU A 54 9.58 18.50 -5.58
C GLU A 54 9.54 17.09 -6.17
N GLU A 55 10.55 16.69 -6.96
CA GLU A 55 10.63 15.35 -7.54
C GLU A 55 10.80 14.28 -6.48
N VAL A 56 11.67 14.52 -5.50
CA VAL A 56 11.89 13.58 -4.39
C VAL A 56 10.63 13.47 -3.52
N ALA A 57 10.00 14.61 -3.20
CA ALA A 57 8.75 14.60 -2.43
C ALA A 57 7.63 13.86 -3.16
N ALA A 58 7.45 14.08 -4.46
CA ALA A 58 6.44 13.41 -5.27
C ALA A 58 6.66 11.90 -5.34
N ASP A 59 7.92 11.46 -5.47
CA ASP A 59 8.29 10.04 -5.51
C ASP A 59 8.03 9.36 -4.17
N LEU A 60 8.50 9.95 -3.07
CA LEU A 60 8.24 9.46 -1.71
C LEU A 60 6.75 9.40 -1.39
N LEU A 61 5.97 10.41 -1.78
CA LEU A 61 4.52 10.40 -1.62
C LEU A 61 3.87 9.28 -2.45
N SER A 62 4.32 9.07 -3.69
CA SER A 62 3.82 8.00 -4.55
C SER A 62 4.11 6.63 -3.95
N ILE A 63 5.33 6.41 -3.44
CA ILE A 63 5.73 5.19 -2.74
C ILE A 63 4.86 4.99 -1.48
N ALA A 64 4.73 6.01 -0.64
CA ALA A 64 3.96 5.92 0.61
C ALA A 64 2.47 5.63 0.35
N LEU A 65 1.86 6.27 -0.67
CA LEU A 65 0.49 6.01 -1.08
C LEU A 65 0.31 4.59 -1.63
N ALA A 66 1.26 4.10 -2.43
CA ALA A 66 1.25 2.74 -2.94
C ALA A 66 1.38 1.70 -1.81
N GLN A 67 2.29 1.93 -0.86
CA GLN A 67 2.45 1.08 0.33
C GLN A 67 1.14 1.00 1.14
N ARG A 68 0.48 2.14 1.37
CA ARG A 68 -0.80 2.18 2.08
C ARG A 68 -1.90 1.42 1.35
N GLN A 69 -2.03 1.61 0.03
CA GLN A 69 -3.00 0.88 -0.79
C GLN A 69 -2.74 -0.63 -0.76
N ASN A 70 -1.47 -1.04 -0.83
CA ASN A 70 -1.10 -2.45 -0.73
C ASN A 70 -1.46 -3.04 0.63
N ALA A 71 -1.19 -2.33 1.73
CA ALA A 71 -1.55 -2.78 3.07
C ALA A 71 -3.08 -2.97 3.22
N GLU A 72 -3.88 -2.03 2.71
CA GLU A 72 -5.33 -2.14 2.68
C GLU A 72 -5.78 -3.34 1.84
N MET A 73 -5.21 -3.54 0.66
CA MET A 73 -5.49 -4.69 -0.20
C MET A 73 -5.14 -6.03 0.47
N TYR A 74 -3.98 -6.13 1.12
CA TYR A 74 -3.56 -7.35 1.81
C TYR A 74 -4.47 -7.66 3.00
N LEU A 75 -4.90 -6.64 3.75
CA LEU A 75 -5.87 -6.80 4.82
C LEU A 75 -7.21 -7.34 4.32
N GLN A 76 -7.70 -6.84 3.17
CA GLN A 76 -8.93 -7.36 2.56
C GLN A 76 -8.76 -8.81 2.11
N ARG A 77 -7.64 -9.16 1.48
CA ARG A 77 -7.34 -10.54 1.07
C ARG A 77 -7.24 -11.49 2.27
N TRP A 78 -6.63 -11.04 3.36
CA TRP A 78 -6.56 -11.76 4.62
C TRP A 78 -7.94 -12.03 5.20
N ARG A 79 -8.84 -11.03 5.20
CA ARG A 79 -10.23 -11.18 5.67
C ARG A 79 -11.06 -12.14 4.80
N ASN A 80 -10.69 -12.31 3.54
CA ASN A 80 -11.33 -13.25 2.61
C ASN A 80 -10.79 -14.69 2.73
N LEU A 81 -9.76 -14.93 3.54
CA LEU A 81 -9.33 -16.28 3.89
C LEU A 81 -10.32 -16.90 4.88
N SER A 82 -10.61 -18.19 4.71
CA SER A 82 -11.25 -18.99 5.74
C SER A 82 -10.34 -19.11 6.97
N ARG A 83 -10.92 -19.44 8.13
CA ARG A 83 -10.15 -19.67 9.37
C ARG A 83 -8.97 -20.63 9.17
N ARG A 84 -9.19 -21.73 8.43
CA ARG A 84 -8.15 -22.72 8.15
C ARG A 84 -7.05 -22.18 7.24
N GLU A 85 -7.41 -21.40 6.23
CA GLU A 85 -6.44 -20.73 5.36
C GLU A 85 -5.66 -19.65 6.11
N GLN A 86 -6.26 -18.92 7.06
CA GLN A 86 -5.55 -17.96 7.91
C GLN A 86 -4.50 -18.66 8.79
N GLN A 87 -4.86 -19.77 9.45
CA GLN A 87 -3.92 -20.59 10.22
C GLN A 87 -2.73 -21.02 9.37
N ILE A 88 -2.99 -21.56 8.18
CA ILE A 88 -1.94 -22.06 7.28
C ILE A 88 -1.09 -20.89 6.76
N CYS A 89 -1.71 -19.77 6.40
CA CYS A 89 -0.99 -18.57 5.94
C CYS A 89 -0.06 -18.02 7.03
N ALA A 90 -0.54 -17.92 8.28
CA ALA A 90 0.26 -17.47 9.41
C ALA A 90 1.46 -18.38 9.64
N LEU A 91 1.26 -19.71 9.71
CA LEU A 91 2.35 -20.66 9.90
C LEU A 91 3.35 -20.67 8.73
N VAL A 92 2.88 -20.41 7.50
CA VAL A 92 3.77 -20.18 6.35
C VAL A 92 4.63 -18.92 6.54
N CYS A 93 4.07 -17.86 7.11
CA CYS A 93 4.77 -16.61 7.39
C CYS A 93 5.78 -16.73 8.53
N LEU A 94 5.50 -17.61 9.49
CA LEU A 94 6.41 -18.05 10.55
C LEU A 94 7.47 -19.08 10.08
N ASP A 95 7.56 -19.31 8.77
CA ASP A 95 8.53 -20.19 8.11
C ASP A 95 8.40 -21.71 8.40
N TYR A 96 7.27 -22.17 8.93
CA TYR A 96 7.02 -23.60 9.07
C TYR A 96 6.93 -24.31 7.69
N SER A 97 7.48 -25.52 7.63
CA SER A 97 7.36 -26.44 6.51
C SER A 97 5.96 -27.03 6.39
N ASN A 98 5.61 -27.58 5.24
CA ASN A 98 4.28 -28.18 5.05
C ASN A 98 4.04 -29.41 5.94
N VAL A 99 5.12 -30.07 6.36
CA VAL A 99 5.07 -31.21 7.28
C VAL A 99 4.77 -30.72 8.69
N GLU A 100 5.54 -29.75 9.20
CA GLU A 100 5.31 -29.16 10.53
C GLU A 100 3.93 -28.50 10.64
N ILE A 101 3.47 -27.83 9.59
CA ILE A 101 2.11 -27.27 9.54
C ILE A 101 1.06 -28.38 9.60
N GLY A 102 1.30 -29.50 8.90
CA GLY A 102 0.40 -30.66 8.91
C GLY A 102 0.30 -31.30 10.29
N GLU A 103 1.45 -31.47 10.95
CA GLU A 103 1.54 -31.99 12.32
C GLU A 103 0.80 -31.09 13.30
N LYS A 104 1.15 -29.79 13.31
CA LYS A 104 0.51 -28.78 14.15
C LYS A 104 -1.02 -28.77 13.96
N LEU A 105 -1.47 -28.76 12.73
CA LEU A 105 -2.90 -28.64 12.42
C LEU A 105 -3.64 -29.98 12.36
N PHE A 106 -3.00 -31.10 12.66
CA PHE A 106 -3.56 -32.46 12.57
C PHE A 106 -4.17 -32.78 11.19
N ILE A 107 -3.48 -32.43 10.10
CA ILE A 107 -3.87 -32.73 8.71
C ILE A 107 -2.69 -33.20 7.88
N SER A 108 -2.99 -33.86 6.75
CA SER A 108 -1.91 -34.33 5.86
C SER A 108 -1.13 -33.16 5.23
N PRO A 109 0.18 -33.31 4.98
CA PRO A 109 0.97 -32.31 4.25
C PRO A 109 0.41 -31.98 2.85
N GLU A 110 -0.32 -32.93 2.24
CA GLU A 110 -0.97 -32.73 0.94
C GLU A 110 -2.21 -31.82 1.06
N THR A 111 -2.98 -31.97 2.14
CA THR A 111 -4.06 -31.05 2.49
C THR A 111 -3.52 -29.64 2.73
N VAL A 112 -2.37 -29.51 3.42
CA VAL A 112 -1.68 -28.23 3.61
C VAL A 112 -1.32 -27.59 2.26
N LYS A 113 -0.75 -28.34 1.31
CA LYS A 113 -0.44 -27.83 -0.04
C LYS A 113 -1.68 -27.28 -0.73
N THR A 114 -2.80 -28.01 -0.67
CA THR A 114 -4.08 -27.57 -1.25
C THR A 114 -4.55 -26.24 -0.66
N HIS A 115 -4.48 -26.10 0.66
CA HIS A 115 -4.82 -24.83 1.30
C HIS A 115 -3.85 -23.70 0.92
N ILE A 116 -2.54 -23.96 0.86
CA ILE A 116 -1.55 -22.97 0.40
C ILE A 116 -1.87 -22.51 -1.03
N GLN A 117 -2.23 -23.43 -1.93
CA GLN A 117 -2.64 -23.08 -3.30
C GLN A 117 -3.87 -22.17 -3.31
N ASN A 118 -4.86 -22.43 -2.45
CA ASN A 118 -6.03 -21.57 -2.32
C ASN A 118 -5.68 -20.19 -1.76
N VAL A 119 -4.81 -20.11 -0.75
CA VAL A 119 -4.29 -18.85 -0.20
C VAL A 119 -3.57 -18.06 -1.29
N LEU A 120 -2.64 -18.70 -2.01
CA LEU A 120 -1.89 -18.06 -3.11
C LEU A 120 -2.84 -17.53 -4.19
N ARG A 121 -3.86 -18.31 -4.57
CA ARG A 121 -4.89 -17.86 -5.52
C ARG A 121 -5.65 -16.63 -5.03
N LYS A 122 -6.07 -16.61 -3.75
CA LYS A 122 -6.76 -15.46 -3.15
C LYS A 122 -5.88 -14.21 -3.03
N PHE A 123 -4.57 -14.40 -2.89
CA PHE A 123 -3.58 -13.33 -2.90
C PHE A 123 -3.02 -13.00 -4.30
N GLY A 124 -3.42 -13.72 -5.36
CA GLY A 124 -2.89 -13.53 -6.71
C GLY A 124 -1.38 -13.79 -6.81
N LEU A 125 -0.85 -14.67 -5.98
CA LEU A 125 0.57 -15.02 -5.89
C LEU A 125 0.85 -16.36 -6.57
N ARG A 126 2.11 -16.59 -6.93
CA ARG A 126 2.54 -17.84 -7.57
C ARG A 126 3.30 -18.76 -6.63
N ARG A 127 4.02 -18.20 -5.65
CA ARG A 127 4.95 -18.96 -4.81
C ARG A 127 4.71 -18.67 -3.33
N LYS A 128 4.86 -19.69 -2.49
CA LYS A 128 4.72 -19.61 -1.03
C LYS A 128 5.59 -18.50 -0.42
N TYR A 129 6.83 -18.33 -0.87
CA TYR A 129 7.72 -17.30 -0.32
C TYR A 129 7.19 -15.87 -0.54
N GLU A 130 6.40 -15.65 -1.59
CA GLU A 130 5.83 -14.32 -1.88
C GLU A 130 4.90 -13.89 -0.75
N LEU A 131 4.19 -14.82 -0.08
CA LEU A 131 3.37 -14.52 1.09
C LEU A 131 4.21 -13.90 2.21
N ARG A 132 5.39 -14.47 2.49
CA ARG A 132 6.30 -13.96 3.51
C ARG A 132 6.83 -12.57 3.17
N GLN A 133 7.03 -12.30 1.89
CA GLN A 133 7.51 -10.99 1.44
C GLN A 133 6.44 -9.92 1.58
N ILE A 134 5.21 -10.20 1.15
CA ILE A 134 4.14 -9.19 1.18
C ILE A 134 3.52 -8.99 2.58
N LEU A 135 3.67 -9.97 3.48
CA LEU A 135 3.19 -9.91 4.86
C LEU A 135 4.36 -9.78 5.86
N SER A 136 5.53 -9.31 5.44
CA SER A 136 6.73 -9.22 6.30
C SER A 136 6.54 -8.31 7.52
N GLU A 137 5.75 -7.24 7.36
CA GLU A 137 5.47 -6.26 8.42
C GLU A 137 4.40 -6.73 9.41
N TRP A 138 3.81 -7.91 9.20
CA TRP A 138 2.75 -8.44 10.04
C TRP A 138 3.32 -9.32 11.15
N ASP A 139 2.82 -9.14 12.36
CA ASP A 139 3.15 -10.01 13.48
C ASP A 139 2.24 -11.24 13.50
N PHE A 140 2.84 -12.41 13.27
CA PHE A 140 2.16 -13.70 13.33
C PHE A 140 2.49 -14.50 14.58
N SER A 141 3.31 -13.98 15.51
CA SER A 141 3.75 -14.73 16.71
C SER A 141 2.58 -15.31 17.51
N GLY A 142 1.47 -14.58 17.63
CA GLY A 142 0.24 -15.05 18.30
C GLY A 142 -0.45 -16.26 17.65
N TRP A 143 -0.01 -16.72 16.48
CA TRP A 143 -0.53 -17.92 15.82
C TRP A 143 0.24 -19.20 16.14
N GLU A 144 1.37 -19.10 16.86
CA GLU A 144 2.14 -20.27 17.29
C GLU A 144 1.37 -21.12 18.32
N ASP A 145 0.62 -20.44 19.20
CA ASP A 145 -0.09 -21.04 20.35
C ASP A 145 -1.53 -21.46 20.05
N ILE A 146 -2.14 -20.97 18.96
CA ILE A 146 -3.56 -21.25 18.59
C ILE A 146 -3.74 -22.70 18.10
N VAL A 147 -2.67 -23.49 18.10
CA VAL A 147 -2.60 -24.79 17.44
C VAL A 147 -2.49 -25.97 18.41
N ASP A 148 -2.52 -25.71 19.73
CA ASP A 148 -2.74 -26.76 20.74
C ASP A 148 -4.26 -26.99 20.92
N PRO A 149 -4.74 -28.25 21.03
CA PRO A 149 -6.16 -28.61 20.98
C PRO A 149 -7.01 -28.13 22.17
#